data_AF-A0A9X1R847-F1
#
_entry.id   AF-A0A9X1R847-F1
#
_cell.length_a   1.000
_cell.length_b   1.000
_cell.length_c   1.000
_cell.angle_alpha   90.00
_cell.angle_beta   90.00
_cell.angle_gamma   90.00
#
_symmetry.space_group_name_H-M   'P 1'
#
loop_
_entity.id
_entity.type
_entity.pdbx_description
1 polymer ?
#
loop_
_entity_poly.entity_id
_entity_poly.type
_entity_poly.pdbx_seq_one_letter_code
_entity_poly.pdbx_strand_id
1 'polypeptide(L)'
;MSNIIQFRLQRHDVDASIERCDRSIGVEPSALRVSARNALSRLAGQFELAIEHAHQIEHRICDPKSRREFSAQIERTRRLLDIVHLKILQI
;
A
#
# COMPACT_ATOMS: atom_id res chain seq x y z
N MET A 1 -0.14 -19.60 32.32
CA MET A 1 -1.00 -20.44 31.47
C MET A 1 -2.40 -19.86 31.49
N SER A 2 -2.96 -19.67 30.30
CA SER A 2 -4.26 -19.11 29.89
C SER A 2 -5.16 -18.42 30.91
N ASN A 3 -5.51 -17.17 30.64
CA ASN A 3 -6.83 -16.65 31.00
C ASN A 3 -7.37 -15.74 29.89
N ILE A 4 -8.43 -16.24 29.26
CA ILE A 4 -9.30 -15.54 28.30
C ILE A 4 -10.03 -14.45 29.08
N ILE A 5 -9.98 -13.20 28.62
CA ILE A 5 -10.87 -12.14 29.14
C ILE A 5 -11.85 -11.76 28.03
N GLN A 6 -13.08 -12.18 28.27
CA GLN A 6 -14.30 -11.94 27.50
C GLN A 6 -14.62 -10.44 27.44
N PHE A 7 -14.77 -9.89 26.24
CA PHE A 7 -15.32 -8.55 26.04
C PHE A 7 -16.83 -8.54 26.35
N ARG A 8 -17.22 -7.98 27.50
CA ARG A 8 -18.60 -7.51 27.71
C ARG A 8 -18.63 -6.00 27.54
N LEU A 9 -19.24 -5.59 26.43
CA LEU A 9 -19.59 -4.21 26.13
C LEU A 9 -20.74 -3.77 27.06
N GLN A 10 -20.43 -3.34 28.28
CA GLN A 10 -21.39 -2.60 29.09
C GLN A 10 -21.37 -1.13 28.67
N ARG A 11 -22.34 -0.78 27.82
CA ARG A 11 -22.78 0.58 27.58
C ARG A 11 -23.29 1.15 28.91
N HIS A 12 -22.49 1.94 29.61
CA HIS A 12 -22.90 3.03 30.51
C HIS A 12 -21.70 3.53 31.32
N ASP A 13 -20.77 4.25 30.67
CA ASP A 13 -19.99 5.34 31.28
C ASP A 13 -19.16 6.11 30.23
N VAL A 14 -19.78 6.35 29.08
CA VAL A 14 -19.12 6.92 27.88
C VAL A 14 -18.82 8.42 28.02
N ASP A 15 -19.35 9.13 29.02
CA ASP A 15 -19.23 10.60 29.05
C ASP A 15 -18.11 11.16 29.94
N ALA A 16 -17.51 10.38 30.84
CA ALA A 16 -16.48 10.88 31.76
C ALA A 16 -15.03 10.54 31.36
N SER A 17 -14.85 9.66 30.37
CA SER A 17 -13.52 9.14 29.98
C SER A 17 -12.96 9.73 28.69
N ILE A 18 -13.77 10.47 27.92
CA ILE A 18 -13.37 11.00 26.61
C ILE A 18 -12.31 12.11 26.75
N GLU A 19 -12.31 12.89 27.84
CA GLU A 19 -11.34 13.98 28.01
C GLU A 19 -9.90 13.52 28.33
N ARG A 20 -9.67 12.23 28.61
CA ARG A 20 -8.32 11.72 28.94
C ARG A 20 -7.70 10.81 27.89
N CYS A 21 -8.44 10.42 26.85
CA CYS A 21 -7.90 9.64 25.73
C CYS A 21 -7.27 10.50 24.61
N ASP A 22 -7.28 11.83 24.73
CA ASP A 22 -6.69 12.72 23.72
C ASP A 22 -5.17 12.95 23.88
N ARG A 23 -4.52 12.35 24.88
CA ARG A 23 -3.10 12.61 25.16
C ARG A 23 -2.10 11.51 24.80
N SER A 24 -2.52 10.40 24.18
CA SER A 24 -1.61 9.25 23.97
C SER A 24 -1.35 8.83 22.52
N ILE A 25 -2.10 9.29 21.52
CA ILE A 25 -1.85 8.89 20.12
C ILE A 25 -2.05 10.07 19.16
N GLY A 26 -1.37 11.18 19.45
CA GLY A 26 -1.18 12.25 18.48
C GLY A 26 -0.12 11.85 17.47
N VAL A 27 -0.32 10.78 16.69
CA VAL A 27 0.47 10.65 15.47
C VAL A 27 -0.06 11.75 14.55
N GLU A 28 0.69 12.84 14.51
CA GLU A 28 0.46 13.96 13.61
C GLU A 28 0.01 13.44 12.24
N PRO A 29 -1.17 13.82 11.73
CA PRO A 29 -1.67 13.37 10.43
C PRO A 29 -0.65 13.56 9.29
N SER A 30 0.27 14.53 9.47
CA SER A 30 1.42 14.75 8.59
C SER A 30 2.43 13.59 8.61
N ALA A 31 2.77 13.04 9.79
CA ALA A 31 3.69 11.90 9.92
C ALA A 31 3.13 10.63 9.28
N LEU A 32 1.82 10.40 9.40
CA LEU A 32 1.15 9.28 8.72
C LEU A 32 1.18 9.43 7.20
N ARG A 33 0.93 10.64 6.67
CA ARG A 33 1.04 10.92 5.23
C ARG A 33 2.46 10.71 4.72
N VAL A 34 3.46 11.22 5.43
CA VAL A 34 4.89 11.02 5.07
C VAL A 34 5.24 9.54 5.06
N SER A 35 4.81 8.78 6.08
CA SER A 35 5.04 7.33 6.13
C SER A 35 4.39 6.59 4.96
N ALA A 36 3.11 6.90 4.66
CA ALA A 36 2.38 6.32 3.54
C ALA A 36 3.05 6.66 2.19
N ARG A 37 3.45 7.91 2.00
CA ARG A 37 4.19 8.37 0.82
C ARG A 37 5.50 7.62 0.63
N ASN A 38 6.26 7.45 1.71
CA ASN A 38 7.54 6.71 1.68
C ASN A 38 7.32 5.24 1.34
N ALA A 39 6.32 4.58 1.95
CA ALA A 39 5.99 3.19 1.66
C ALA A 39 5.57 3.00 0.19
N LEU A 40 4.69 3.87 -0.32
CA LEU A 40 4.26 3.84 -1.71
C LEU A 40 5.42 4.10 -2.68
N SER A 41 6.31 5.04 -2.36
CA SER A 41 7.49 5.33 -3.19
C SER A 41 8.44 4.14 -3.27
N ARG A 42 8.64 3.43 -2.15
CA ARG A 42 9.46 2.20 -2.14
C ARG A 42 8.82 1.10 -2.99
N LEU A 43 7.51 0.91 -2.89
CA LEU A 43 6.79 -0.07 -3.71
C LEU A 43 6.83 0.30 -5.20
N ALA A 44 6.64 1.57 -5.53
CA ALA A 44 6.73 2.06 -6.91
C ALA A 44 8.09 1.70 -7.53
N GLY A 45 9.19 1.97 -6.83
CA GLY A 45 10.53 1.59 -7.31
C GLY A 45 10.72 0.07 -7.50
N GLN A 46 10.07 -0.77 -6.69
CA GLN A 46 10.09 -2.23 -6.91
C GLN A 46 9.33 -2.62 -8.19
N PHE A 47 8.23 -1.95 -8.51
CA PHE A 47 7.50 -2.19 -9.75
C PHE A 47 8.24 -1.69 -10.99
N GLU A 48 8.97 -0.58 -10.89
CA GLU A 48 9.87 -0.11 -11.96
C GLU A 48 10.90 -1.18 -12.33
N LEU A 49 11.59 -1.71 -11.32
CA LEU A 49 12.56 -2.81 -11.50
C LEU A 49 11.90 -4.07 -12.07
N ALA A 50 10.70 -4.43 -11.56
CA ALA A 50 9.97 -5.58 -12.06
C ALA A 50 9.58 -5.44 -13.54
N ILE A 51 9.20 -4.25 -13.98
CA ILE A 51 8.91 -3.94 -15.39
C ILE A 51 10.18 -4.07 -16.25
N GLU A 52 11.31 -3.54 -15.78
CA GLU A 52 12.59 -3.68 -16.48
C GLU A 52 12.98 -5.15 -16.66
N HIS A 53 12.90 -5.95 -15.59
CA HIS A 53 13.13 -7.39 -15.66
C HIS A 53 12.12 -8.11 -16.56
N ALA A 54 10.85 -7.70 -16.56
CA ALA A 54 9.84 -8.28 -17.44
C ALA A 54 10.21 -8.05 -18.91
N HIS A 55 10.64 -6.86 -19.32
CA HIS A 55 11.11 -6.63 -20.69
C HIS A 55 12.29 -7.53 -21.08
N GLN A 56 13.23 -7.79 -20.17
CA GLN A 56 14.32 -8.73 -20.42
C GLN A 56 13.83 -10.18 -20.65
N ILE A 57 12.75 -10.58 -19.97
CA ILE A 57 12.10 -11.90 -20.13
C ILE A 57 11.29 -11.96 -21.42
N GLU A 58 10.58 -10.90 -21.79
CA GLU A 58 9.71 -10.82 -22.98
C GLU A 58 10.44 -11.27 -24.25
N HIS A 59 11.70 -10.83 -24.41
CA HIS A 59 12.53 -11.20 -25.57
C HIS A 59 12.85 -12.69 -25.67
N ARG A 60 12.75 -13.44 -24.56
CA ARG A 60 13.01 -14.88 -24.49
C ARG A 60 11.76 -15.73 -24.75
N ILE A 61 10.59 -15.11 -24.87
CA ILE A 61 9.32 -15.82 -25.12
C ILE A 61 9.22 -16.17 -26.60
N CYS A 62 9.40 -17.46 -26.94
CA CYS A 62 9.33 -17.92 -28.33
C CYS A 62 7.92 -17.81 -28.93
N ASP A 63 6.89 -18.17 -28.16
CA ASP A 63 5.50 -18.15 -28.65
C ASP A 63 5.00 -16.70 -28.86
N PRO A 64 4.57 -16.32 -30.08
CA PRO A 64 4.17 -14.95 -30.37
C PRO A 64 2.88 -14.52 -29.66
N LYS A 65 1.97 -15.46 -29.35
CA LYS A 65 0.73 -15.14 -28.65
C LYS A 65 1.01 -14.86 -27.18
N SER A 66 1.74 -15.75 -26.50
CA SER A 66 2.19 -15.56 -25.12
C SER A 66 3.04 -14.31 -24.97
N ARG A 67 3.91 -13.99 -25.94
CA ARG A 67 4.70 -12.75 -25.92
C ARG A 67 3.82 -11.50 -25.94
N ARG A 68 2.78 -11.48 -26.80
CA ARG A 68 1.82 -10.35 -26.86
C ARG A 68 1.03 -10.21 -25.56
N GLU A 69 0.54 -11.31 -25.01
CA GLU A 69 -0.19 -11.30 -23.73
C GLU A 69 0.70 -10.78 -22.58
N PHE A 70 1.95 -11.23 -22.54
CA PHE A 70 2.94 -10.77 -21.58
C PHE A 70 3.24 -9.28 -21.74
N SER A 71 3.48 -8.82 -22.97
CA SER A 71 3.68 -7.41 -23.32
C SER A 71 2.50 -6.53 -22.85
N ALA A 72 1.27 -6.98 -23.10
CA ALA A 72 0.07 -6.28 -22.64
C ALA A 72 -0.01 -6.18 -21.11
N GLN A 73 0.46 -7.20 -20.40
CA GLN A 73 0.52 -7.19 -18.94
C GLN A 73 1.60 -6.22 -18.41
N ILE A 74 2.74 -6.11 -19.08
CA ILE A 74 3.76 -5.10 -18.75
C ILE A 74 3.16 -3.70 -18.91
N GLU A 75 2.54 -3.42 -20.06
CA GLU A 75 1.90 -2.14 -20.35
C GLU A 75 0.81 -1.78 -19.33
N ARG A 76 -0.03 -2.76 -18.95
CA ARG A 76 -1.04 -2.56 -17.90
C ARG A 76 -0.41 -2.20 -16.57
N THR A 77 0.67 -2.89 -16.18
CA THR A 77 1.39 -2.62 -14.94
C THR A 77 1.99 -1.22 -14.94
N ARG A 78 2.58 -0.80 -16.08
CA ARG A 78 3.14 0.54 -16.25
C ARG A 78 2.09 1.64 -16.06
N ARG A 79 0.89 1.49 -16.65
CA ARG A 79 -0.21 2.45 -16.46
C ARG A 79 -0.67 2.55 -15.00
N LEU A 80 -0.69 1.44 -14.27
CA LEU A 80 -1.02 1.44 -12.85
C LEU A 80 0.06 2.15 -12.02
N LEU A 81 1.33 1.95 -12.38
CA LEU A 81 2.45 2.64 -11.76
C LEU A 81 2.39 4.16 -11.98
N ASP A 82 2.03 4.61 -13.18
CA ASP A 82 1.80 6.05 -13.45
C ASP A 82 0.74 6.65 -12.52
N ILE A 83 -0.35 5.91 -12.27
CA ILE A 83 -1.39 6.33 -11.31
C ILE A 83 -0.84 6.40 -9.89
N VAL A 84 0.00 5.43 -9.49
CA VAL A 84 0.65 5.43 -8.17
C VAL A 84 1.56 6.66 -8.01
N HIS A 85 2.35 7.01 -9.03
CA HIS A 85 3.16 8.23 -9.02
C HIS A 85 2.31 9.50 -8.86
N LEU A 86 1.20 9.60 -9.59
CA LEU A 86 0.26 10.72 -9.40
C LEU A 86 -0.33 10.75 -7.99
N LYS A 87 -0.61 9.60 -7.38
CA LYS A 87 -1.13 9.51 -6.01
C LYS A 87 -0.10 9.91 -4.96
N ILE A 88 1.16 9.53 -5.14
CA ILE A 88 2.26 9.92 -4.26
C ILE A 88 2.42 11.45 -4.21
N LEU A 89 2.22 12.15 -5.34
CA LEU A 89 2.26 13.62 -5.41
C LEU A 89 1.08 14.29 -4.68
N GLN A 90 -0.01 13.56 -4.42
CA GLN A 90 -1.21 14.06 -3.76
C GLN A 90 -1.21 13.83 -2.23
N ILE A 91 -0.19 13.13 -1.69
CA ILE A 91 -0.03 12.81 -0.26
C ILE A 91 0.92 13.82 0.41
#